data_AF-A0A9R0JAD9-F1
#
_entry.id   AF-A0A9R0JAD9-F1
#
_cell.length_a   1.000
_cell.length_b   1.000
_cell.length_c   1.000
_cell.angle_alpha   90.00
_cell.angle_beta   90.00
_cell.angle_gamma   90.00
#
_symmetry.space_group_name_H-M   'P 1'
#
loop_
_entity.id
_entity.type
_entity.pdbx_description
1 polymer ?
#
loop_
_entity_poly.entity_id
_entity_poly.type
_entity_poly.pdbx_seq_one_letter_code
_entity_poly.pdbx_strand_id
1 'polypeptide(L)'
;MSDVPQQLILQLKYDLINDNYLDFIEEMRYMARDNEKSSHGRPILPLESDADPPYIFVKLQEGDLDKGLVKIRRFDLRLINYQDPFGSLIVIDEYGLYDDDSRLADFGIEGFLLGLTTFMEAVNSLLDSCKTLNNSKNVETSFLVKRDSKNLNYSLKELGVGTSLRLLCLVLCEATKIQLFARMLDSAFKSRSDFPMSSWLFGVINDWEFYSKELLRIYLHSDTAECNFYLPFEDNDWHDGRLMIGSNCQDVARCLGILRAVPPTPEPMKVDYLSGTTLVEVYSVCVYVNGGQSISVYGSIIVHNDPHKFSIYDRDSTECESVEPHGTLSLQDPNSFITVGAAVRIELNLMGGSDNIEISRGKLSWNGNLLDDMYDCRISTMVRGKDGCAIVYYTVFSYAILAVVEATLLIKGHSHDSDDICVCGRLSARYGDLSYAADFHEKYHQTILFDKPVSKKEVSALSCTLEAGTCKRVKVGEAIKLSRSRVAVHVQSSLIIKADLKNCDGKPIVTGSMEWRPEELGEFVRTMEGHSDDSHLLQVKVKWIHESE
;
A
#
# COMPACT_ATOMS: atom_id res chain seq x y z
N MET A 1 23.95 31.69 29.54
CA MET A 1 23.28 30.39 29.68
C MET A 1 22.32 30.53 30.83
N SER A 2 21.05 30.77 30.51
CA SER A 2 19.96 30.94 31.46
C SER A 2 19.57 29.60 32.05
N ASP A 3 19.37 29.55 33.38
CA ASP A 3 18.83 28.40 34.11
C ASP A 3 17.49 27.98 33.52
N VAL A 4 17.53 26.96 32.65
CA VAL A 4 16.34 26.16 32.35
C VAL A 4 16.04 25.38 33.64
N PRO A 5 14.82 25.47 34.20
CA PRO A 5 14.46 24.68 35.37
C PRO A 5 14.80 23.22 35.07
N GLN A 6 15.37 22.48 36.03
CA GLN A 6 15.55 21.02 35.97
C GLN A 6 14.18 20.30 35.97
N GLN A 7 13.29 20.66 35.04
CA GLN A 7 12.02 20.03 34.78
C GLN A 7 12.31 18.63 34.25
N LEU A 8 12.02 17.64 35.10
CA LEU A 8 11.67 16.25 34.80
C LEU A 8 12.37 15.68 33.55
N ILE A 9 13.71 15.63 33.55
CA ILE A 9 14.42 14.84 32.55
C ILE A 9 14.25 13.38 32.97
N LEU A 10 13.52 12.60 32.18
CA LEU A 10 13.46 11.15 32.31
C LEU A 10 14.80 10.59 31.82
N GLN A 11 15.71 10.32 32.76
CA GLN A 11 17.02 9.76 32.47
C GLN A 11 17.15 8.35 33.06
N LEU A 12 17.47 7.40 32.19
CA LEU A 12 17.86 6.03 32.52
C LEU A 12 19.37 5.86 32.39
N LYS A 13 19.92 4.90 33.13
CA LYS A 13 21.29 4.44 32.96
C LYS A 13 21.25 2.95 32.64
N TYR A 14 22.05 2.54 31.68
CA TYR A 14 22.25 1.13 31.33
C TYR A 14 23.74 0.81 31.23
N ASP A 15 24.22 -0.02 32.14
CA ASP A 15 25.54 -0.62 32.12
C ASP A 15 25.50 -1.91 31.29
N LEU A 16 26.16 -1.88 30.13
CA LEU A 16 26.21 -2.95 29.14
C LEU A 16 26.76 -4.28 29.68
N ILE A 17 27.49 -4.26 30.79
CA ILE A 17 28.13 -5.44 31.38
C ILE A 17 27.38 -5.89 32.63
N ASN A 18 27.01 -4.94 33.49
CA ASN A 18 26.59 -5.26 34.86
C ASN A 18 25.08 -5.33 35.02
N ASP A 19 24.30 -4.65 34.17
CA ASP A 19 22.86 -4.58 34.33
C ASP A 19 22.14 -5.77 33.68
N ASN A 20 21.02 -6.17 34.27
CA ASN A 20 20.11 -7.13 33.66
C ASN A 20 19.30 -6.43 32.57
N TYR A 21 19.47 -6.88 31.34
CA TYR A 21 18.85 -6.27 30.17
C TYR A 21 17.32 -6.25 30.22
N LEU A 22 16.67 -7.33 30.70
CA LEU A 22 15.20 -7.32 30.83
C LEU A 22 14.72 -6.32 31.86
N ASP A 23 15.39 -6.23 33.01
CA ASP A 23 15.01 -5.29 34.07
C ASP A 23 15.12 -3.84 33.55
N PHE A 24 16.19 -3.54 32.80
CA PHE A 24 16.36 -2.25 32.12
C PHE A 24 15.24 -1.96 31.10
N ILE A 25 14.85 -2.93 30.27
CA ILE A 25 13.76 -2.75 29.30
C ILE A 25 12.41 -2.53 29.99
N GLU A 26 12.13 -3.21 31.09
CA GLU A 26 10.90 -2.95 31.86
C GLU A 26 10.90 -1.55 32.49
N GLU A 27 12.04 -1.07 32.99
CA GLU A 27 12.20 0.30 33.48
C GLU A 27 11.96 1.33 32.37
N MET A 28 12.45 1.04 31.17
CA MET A 28 12.22 1.87 29.99
C MET A 28 10.74 1.95 29.60
N ARG A 29 9.99 0.84 29.64
CA ARG A 29 8.53 0.85 29.45
C ARG A 29 7.80 1.62 30.54
N TYR A 30 8.24 1.45 31.79
CA TYR A 30 7.67 2.16 32.92
C TYR A 30 7.83 3.68 32.79
N MET A 31 8.97 4.16 32.30
CA MET A 31 9.18 5.60 32.05
C MET A 31 8.48 6.10 30.80
N ALA A 32 8.30 5.24 29.79
CA ALA A 32 7.65 5.62 28.55
C ALA A 32 6.13 5.77 28.66
N ARG A 33 5.48 4.94 29.48
CA ARG A 33 4.02 4.84 29.53
C ARG A 33 3.32 6.14 29.94
N ASP A 34 2.08 6.26 29.50
CA ASP A 34 1.08 7.09 30.15
C ASP A 34 0.70 6.45 31.49
N ASN A 35 0.70 7.24 32.57
CA ASN A 35 0.54 6.74 33.94
C ASN A 35 -0.84 6.13 34.21
N GLU A 36 -1.84 6.52 33.44
CA GLU A 36 -3.24 6.16 33.71
C GLU A 36 -3.80 5.17 32.69
N LYS A 37 -3.06 4.90 31.60
CA LYS A 37 -3.59 4.13 30.47
C LYS A 37 -2.91 2.77 30.35
N SER A 38 -3.75 1.73 30.31
CA SER A 38 -3.34 0.38 29.95
C SER A 38 -4.47 -0.34 29.22
N SER A 39 -4.14 -1.32 28.39
CA SER A 39 -5.10 -2.18 27.70
C SER A 39 -4.54 -3.59 27.62
N HIS A 40 -5.37 -4.60 27.86
CA HIS A 40 -4.98 -6.02 27.84
C HIS A 40 -3.74 -6.36 28.71
N GLY A 41 -3.55 -5.64 29.82
CA GLY A 41 -2.39 -5.81 30.70
C GLY A 41 -1.08 -5.25 30.14
N ARG A 42 -1.15 -4.33 29.17
CA ARG A 42 -0.02 -3.61 28.60
C ARG A 42 -0.13 -2.11 28.81
N PRO A 43 0.97 -1.42 29.17
CA PRO A 43 1.00 0.03 29.21
C PRO A 43 0.73 0.61 27.81
N ILE A 44 0.21 1.84 27.77
CA ILE A 44 0.01 2.60 26.54
C ILE A 44 0.93 3.83 26.58
N LEU A 45 1.57 4.19 25.47
CA LEU A 45 2.34 5.42 25.34
C LEU A 45 1.42 6.66 25.44
N PRO A 46 1.91 7.84 25.84
CA PRO A 46 1.11 9.06 25.75
C PRO A 46 0.84 9.43 24.29
N LEU A 47 -0.20 10.23 24.05
CA LEU A 47 -0.35 10.94 22.78
C LEU A 47 0.76 11.99 22.65
N GLU A 48 1.11 12.40 21.44
CA GLU A 48 2.13 13.43 21.21
C GLU A 48 1.84 14.73 21.96
N SER A 49 0.56 15.15 22.00
CA SER A 49 0.10 16.32 22.76
C SER A 49 0.26 16.19 24.27
N ASP A 50 0.27 14.96 24.77
CA ASP A 50 0.19 14.63 26.21
C ASP A 50 1.55 14.15 26.75
N ALA A 51 2.56 14.04 25.88
CA ALA A 51 3.87 13.54 26.23
C ALA A 51 4.68 14.61 26.99
N ASP A 52 4.46 14.72 28.30
CA ASP A 52 5.27 15.53 29.21
C ASP A 52 5.95 14.65 30.29
N PRO A 53 7.28 14.53 30.28
CA PRO A 53 8.20 15.06 29.27
C PRO A 53 8.11 14.29 27.93
N PRO A 54 8.49 14.94 26.80
CA PRO A 54 8.35 14.35 25.46
C PRO A 54 9.46 13.36 25.09
N TYR A 55 10.53 13.28 25.88
CA TYR A 55 11.71 12.46 25.58
C TYR A 55 12.17 11.66 26.80
N ILE A 56 12.78 10.52 26.52
CA ILE A 56 13.53 9.68 27.44
C ILE A 56 15.00 9.76 27.03
N PHE A 57 15.89 9.90 28.00
CA PHE A 57 17.33 9.90 27.79
C PHE A 57 17.91 8.62 28.39
N VAL A 58 18.62 7.83 27.59
CA VAL A 58 19.28 6.60 28.05
C VAL A 58 20.79 6.82 28.04
N LYS A 59 21.41 6.84 29.21
CA LYS A 59 22.86 6.91 29.37
C LYS A 59 23.46 5.51 29.29
N LEU A 60 24.28 5.27 28.28
CA LEU A 60 24.96 3.99 28.08
C LEU A 60 26.32 4.01 28.77
N GLN A 61 26.65 2.92 29.47
CA GLN A 61 27.94 2.77 30.14
C GLN A 61 28.51 1.36 29.97
N GLU A 62 29.83 1.23 30.04
CA GLU A 62 30.52 -0.07 30.12
C GLU A 62 31.37 -0.06 31.39
N GLY A 63 30.82 -0.58 32.49
CA GLY A 63 31.38 -0.32 33.82
C GLY A 63 31.40 1.18 34.15
N ASP A 64 32.57 1.71 34.50
CA ASP A 64 32.74 3.14 34.79
C ASP A 64 32.88 4.02 33.53
N LEU A 65 32.98 3.42 32.34
CA LEU A 65 33.19 4.16 31.10
C LEU A 65 31.86 4.66 30.54
N ASP A 66 31.74 5.98 30.38
CA ASP A 66 30.63 6.60 29.66
C ASP A 66 30.71 6.26 28.16
N LYS A 67 29.60 5.78 27.59
CA LYS A 67 29.48 5.42 26.18
C LYS A 67 28.57 6.36 25.41
N GLY A 68 27.95 7.33 26.07
CA GLY A 68 27.11 8.34 25.45
C GLY A 68 25.66 8.31 25.92
N LEU A 69 24.89 9.23 25.37
CA LEU A 69 23.51 9.52 25.73
C LEU A 69 22.61 9.35 24.50
N VAL A 70 21.57 8.56 24.65
CA VAL A 70 20.58 8.30 23.60
C VAL A 70 19.32 9.09 23.91
N LYS A 71 18.81 9.87 22.95
CA LYS A 71 17.52 10.56 23.10
C LYS A 71 16.44 9.84 22.32
N ILE A 72 15.38 9.43 23.01
CA ILE A 72 14.27 8.66 22.46
C ILE A 72 12.97 9.44 22.69
N ARG A 73 12.11 9.49 21.67
CA ARG A 73 10.83 10.18 21.74
C ARG A 73 9.78 9.31 22.42
N ARG A 74 9.04 9.88 23.37
CA ARG A 74 8.23 9.09 24.30
C ARG A 74 6.97 8.51 23.66
N PHE A 75 6.29 9.23 22.77
CA PHE A 75 4.98 8.80 22.24
C PHE A 75 5.05 7.71 21.16
N ASP A 76 6.21 7.49 20.53
CA ASP A 76 6.42 6.48 19.47
C ASP A 76 7.70 5.64 19.66
N LEU A 77 8.49 5.93 20.69
CA LEU A 77 9.77 5.29 21.00
C LEU A 77 10.80 5.38 19.87
N ARG A 78 10.74 6.40 19.01
CA ARG A 78 11.75 6.58 17.96
C ARG A 78 13.04 7.18 18.50
N LEU A 79 14.16 6.70 17.99
CA LEU A 79 15.48 7.24 18.26
C LEU A 79 15.65 8.60 17.54
N ILE A 80 15.96 9.65 18.30
CA ILE A 80 16.09 11.03 17.79
C ILE A 80 17.54 11.42 17.60
N ASN A 81 18.39 11.13 18.59
CA ASN A 81 19.82 11.40 18.48
C ASN A 81 20.64 10.50 19.40
N TYR A 82 21.94 10.48 19.11
CA TYR A 82 22.97 9.93 19.98
C TYR A 82 24.01 11.03 20.21
N GLN A 83 24.37 11.23 21.48
CA GLN A 83 25.44 12.13 21.90
C GLN A 83 26.57 11.32 22.52
N ASP A 84 27.80 11.49 22.03
CA ASP A 84 28.95 10.80 22.63
C ASP A 84 29.37 11.45 23.98
N PRO A 85 30.27 10.82 24.75
CA PRO A 85 30.77 11.38 26.01
C PRO A 85 31.55 12.69 25.87
N PHE A 86 31.98 13.03 24.66
CA PHE A 86 32.77 14.24 24.35
C PHE A 86 31.88 15.40 23.88
N GLY A 87 30.57 15.17 23.75
CA GLY A 87 29.57 16.16 23.38
C GLY A 87 29.19 16.18 21.89
N SER A 88 29.77 15.31 21.06
CA SER A 88 29.43 15.21 19.64
C SER A 88 28.04 14.62 19.47
N LEU A 89 27.24 15.26 18.60
CA LEU A 89 25.82 14.95 18.44
C LEU A 89 25.53 14.44 17.02
N ILE A 90 24.96 13.24 16.94
CA ILE A 90 24.40 12.67 15.71
C ILE A 90 22.88 12.85 15.77
N VAL A 91 22.33 13.73 14.93
CA VAL A 91 20.89 13.95 14.83
C VAL A 91 20.32 13.08 13.70
N ILE A 92 19.31 12.30 14.03
CA ILE A 92 18.61 11.45 13.09
C ILE A 92 17.38 12.24 12.61
N ASP A 93 17.32 12.47 11.30
CA ASP A 93 16.14 13.07 10.67
C ASP A 93 14.95 12.10 10.79
N GLU A 94 13.75 12.62 11.04
CA GLU A 94 12.53 11.83 11.24
C GLU A 94 12.22 10.91 10.07
N TYR A 95 12.75 11.26 8.89
CA TYR A 95 12.62 10.53 7.62
C TYR A 95 13.85 9.67 7.27
N GLY A 96 14.98 9.82 7.96
CA GLY A 96 16.27 9.26 7.53
C GLY A 96 16.49 7.77 7.84
N LEU A 97 15.83 7.23 8.87
CA LEU A 97 15.91 5.81 9.24
C LEU A 97 14.64 5.00 8.93
N TYR A 98 13.52 5.67 8.67
CA TYR A 98 12.18 5.05 8.68
C TYR A 98 11.28 5.43 7.47
N ASP A 99 11.77 6.15 6.44
CA ASP A 99 10.92 6.64 5.32
C ASP A 99 11.27 6.06 3.93
N ASP A 100 10.20 5.91 3.12
CA ASP A 100 9.93 5.06 1.94
C ASP A 100 9.81 3.56 2.25
N ASP A 101 8.61 2.98 2.07
CA ASP A 101 8.16 1.63 1.58
C ASP A 101 9.08 0.38 1.71
N SER A 102 10.23 0.53 2.33
CA SER A 102 11.33 -0.39 2.50
C SER A 102 11.35 -0.73 3.97
N ARG A 103 10.47 -1.67 4.30
CA ARG A 103 10.51 -2.46 5.54
C ARG A 103 11.97 -2.81 5.84
N LEU A 104 12.33 -3.03 7.11
CA LEU A 104 13.64 -3.57 7.52
C LEU A 104 14.12 -4.76 6.65
N ALA A 105 13.19 -5.47 6.00
CA ALA A 105 13.39 -6.51 4.99
C ALA A 105 14.22 -6.11 3.75
N ASP A 106 14.08 -4.89 3.21
CA ASP A 106 14.73 -4.48 1.94
C ASP A 106 16.24 -4.22 2.08
N PHE A 107 16.74 -4.14 3.31
CA PHE A 107 18.16 -3.88 3.58
C PHE A 107 19.01 -5.15 3.74
N GLY A 108 18.47 -6.33 3.44
CA GLY A 108 19.22 -7.59 3.53
C GLY A 108 19.67 -7.90 4.96
N ILE A 109 18.81 -7.63 5.94
CA ILE A 109 19.06 -7.93 7.36
C ILE A 109 18.79 -9.43 7.65
N GLU A 110 18.26 -10.20 6.69
CA GLU A 110 18.31 -11.66 6.75
C GLU A 110 19.76 -12.13 6.91
N GLY A 111 20.08 -12.69 8.08
CA GLY A 111 21.43 -13.12 8.45
C GLY A 111 22.18 -12.18 9.41
N PHE A 112 21.56 -11.11 9.91
CA PHE A 112 22.17 -10.28 10.95
C PHE A 112 22.25 -11.06 12.27
N LEU A 113 23.46 -11.15 12.80
CA LEU A 113 23.77 -11.81 14.06
C LEU A 113 23.62 -10.80 15.19
N LEU A 114 22.52 -10.90 15.95
CA LEU A 114 22.26 -10.05 17.10
C LEU A 114 22.76 -10.73 18.37
N GLY A 115 23.71 -10.08 19.04
CA GLY A 115 24.28 -10.53 20.31
C GLY A 115 24.98 -9.39 21.04
N LEU A 116 25.37 -9.63 22.29
CA LEU A 116 26.02 -8.62 23.13
C LEU A 116 27.30 -8.09 22.48
N THR A 117 28.09 -8.96 21.84
CA THR A 117 29.31 -8.58 21.12
C THR A 117 29.00 -7.63 19.97
N THR A 118 28.06 -7.99 19.09
CA THR A 118 27.63 -7.13 17.96
C THR A 118 27.11 -5.77 18.45
N PHE A 119 26.37 -5.77 19.56
CA PHE A 119 25.87 -4.52 20.13
C PHE A 119 26.99 -3.64 20.70
N MET A 120 27.95 -4.23 21.43
CA MET A 120 29.12 -3.49 21.92
C MET A 120 30.01 -2.98 20.78
N GLU A 121 30.20 -3.78 19.74
CA GLU A 121 30.92 -3.36 18.53
C GLU A 121 30.25 -2.17 17.84
N ALA A 122 28.91 -2.18 17.77
CA ALA A 122 28.14 -1.06 17.24
C ALA A 122 28.29 0.22 18.08
N VAL A 123 28.18 0.12 19.40
CA VAL A 123 28.36 1.28 20.29
C VAL A 123 29.78 1.83 20.18
N ASN A 124 30.79 0.96 20.13
CA ASN A 124 32.19 1.38 19.97
C ASN A 124 32.44 1.98 18.57
N SER A 125 31.82 1.45 17.52
CA SER A 125 31.87 2.00 16.16
C SER A 125 31.29 3.42 16.09
N LEU A 126 30.18 3.69 16.79
CA LEU A 126 29.65 5.06 16.92
C LEU A 126 30.63 5.99 17.63
N LEU A 127 31.19 5.53 18.75
CA LEU A 127 32.15 6.31 19.52
C LEU A 127 33.40 6.67 18.68
N ASP A 128 33.94 5.72 17.93
CA ASP A 128 35.12 5.95 17.09
C ASP A 128 34.82 6.84 15.88
N SER A 129 33.62 6.74 15.32
CA SER A 129 33.15 7.66 14.27
C SER A 129 33.07 9.09 14.78
N CYS A 130 32.55 9.32 15.99
CA CYS A 130 32.51 10.65 16.60
C CYS A 130 33.91 11.21 16.90
N LYS A 131 34.86 10.38 17.37
CA LYS A 131 36.26 10.80 17.58
C LYS A 131 36.93 11.24 16.28
N THR A 132 36.70 10.51 15.20
CA THR A 132 37.25 10.82 13.87
C THR A 132 36.72 12.16 13.38
N LEU A 133 35.43 12.42 13.59
CA LEU A 133 34.78 13.69 13.25
C LEU A 133 35.35 14.87 14.05
N ASN A 134 35.54 14.72 15.37
CA ASN A 134 36.11 15.76 16.23
C ASN A 134 37.56 16.15 15.88
N ASN A 135 38.34 15.23 15.32
CA ASN A 135 39.72 15.51 14.90
C ASN A 135 39.78 16.27 13.56
N SER A 136 38.69 16.31 12.80
CA SER A 136 38.56 17.19 11.64
C SER A 136 38.20 18.60 12.14
N LYS A 137 39.11 19.57 11.98
CA LYS A 137 39.10 20.90 12.62
C LYS A 137 37.96 21.86 12.23
N ASN A 138 36.78 21.39 11.80
CA ASN A 138 35.63 22.24 11.54
C ASN A 138 34.63 22.18 12.70
N VAL A 139 34.71 23.23 13.52
CA VAL A 139 33.90 23.53 14.71
C VAL A 139 32.41 23.66 14.34
N GLU A 140 31.53 23.12 15.20
CA GLU A 140 30.06 23.14 15.14
C GLU A 140 29.41 22.45 13.94
N THR A 141 29.49 21.12 13.85
CA THR A 141 28.64 20.36 12.92
C THR A 141 27.74 19.38 13.67
N SER A 142 26.47 19.75 13.86
CA SER A 142 25.40 18.76 13.96
C SER A 142 25.33 18.04 12.62
N PHE A 143 25.59 16.72 12.61
CA PHE A 143 25.37 15.92 11.41
C PHE A 143 23.87 15.67 11.30
N LEU A 144 23.26 16.26 10.28
CA LEU A 144 21.90 15.96 9.85
C LEU A 144 21.99 14.84 8.81
N VAL A 145 21.48 13.66 9.15
CA VAL A 145 21.29 12.58 8.16
C VAL A 145 20.09 12.96 7.28
N LYS A 146 20.29 13.89 6.34
CA LYS A 146 19.30 14.28 5.33
C LYS A 146 19.42 13.42 4.09
N ARG A 147 18.29 12.91 3.60
CA ARG A 147 18.17 12.31 2.27
C ARG A 147 18.11 13.42 1.21
N ASP A 148 19.25 13.94 0.78
CA ASP A 148 19.29 14.83 -0.39
C ASP A 148 19.37 13.96 -1.67
N SER A 149 18.26 13.88 -2.40
CA SER A 149 17.97 12.90 -3.45
C SER A 149 18.85 12.98 -4.70
N LYS A 150 19.84 13.89 -4.75
CA LYS A 150 20.67 14.07 -5.96
C LYS A 150 22.18 14.06 -5.76
N ASN A 151 22.74 14.17 -4.54
CA ASN A 151 24.21 14.31 -4.42
C ASN A 151 24.90 13.75 -3.16
N LEU A 152 24.26 12.91 -2.34
CA LEU A 152 24.89 12.37 -1.12
C LEU A 152 25.35 10.90 -1.20
N ASN A 153 25.88 10.47 -2.35
CA ASN A 153 26.41 9.11 -2.52
C ASN A 153 27.77 8.86 -1.83
N TYR A 154 28.26 9.78 -0.98
CA TYR A 154 29.63 9.77 -0.46
C TYR A 154 29.85 9.95 1.06
N SER A 155 28.83 10.10 1.93
CA SER A 155 29.12 10.34 3.37
C SER A 155 28.70 9.25 4.36
N LEU A 156 27.81 8.31 4.01
CA LEU A 156 27.39 7.22 4.90
C LEU A 156 27.83 5.83 4.40
N LYS A 157 28.66 5.80 3.35
CA LYS A 157 29.34 4.57 2.89
C LYS A 157 30.45 4.11 3.84
N GLU A 158 30.77 4.83 4.91
CA GLU A 158 31.47 4.24 6.05
C GLU A 158 30.47 3.33 6.78
N LEU A 159 30.48 2.03 6.41
CA LEU A 159 29.54 0.96 6.81
C LEU A 159 29.24 0.82 8.33
N GLY A 160 29.87 1.59 9.21
CA GLY A 160 29.76 1.48 10.67
C GLY A 160 28.59 2.24 11.30
N VAL A 161 28.39 3.53 10.97
CA VAL A 161 27.48 4.41 11.74
C VAL A 161 26.01 4.04 11.56
N GLY A 162 25.55 3.93 10.31
CA GLY A 162 24.14 3.61 10.02
C GLY A 162 23.74 2.25 10.59
N THR A 163 24.60 1.25 10.45
CA THR A 163 24.44 -0.08 11.03
C THR A 163 24.33 -0.02 12.56
N SER A 164 25.18 0.80 13.19
CA SER A 164 25.21 0.90 14.64
C SER A 164 23.99 1.62 15.22
N LEU A 165 23.50 2.67 14.56
CA LEU A 165 22.25 3.34 14.93
C LEU A 165 21.04 2.40 14.79
N ARG A 166 21.02 1.55 13.77
CA ARG A 166 19.96 0.53 13.59
C ARG A 166 19.99 -0.50 14.71
N LEU A 167 21.17 -0.98 15.08
CA LEU A 167 21.31 -1.90 16.22
C LEU A 167 20.85 -1.25 17.53
N LEU A 168 21.19 0.02 17.74
CA LEU A 168 20.71 0.80 18.88
C LEU A 168 19.17 0.88 18.91
N CYS A 169 18.55 1.13 17.76
CA CYS A 169 17.10 1.13 17.62
C CYS A 169 16.50 -0.24 17.96
N LEU A 170 17.04 -1.33 17.42
CA LEU A 170 16.53 -2.68 17.70
C LEU A 170 16.62 -3.01 19.19
N VAL A 171 17.80 -2.80 19.80
CA VAL A 171 18.09 -3.18 21.18
C VAL A 171 17.38 -2.27 22.19
N LEU A 172 17.14 -1.00 21.88
CA LEU A 172 16.46 -0.10 22.83
C LEU A 172 14.99 0.07 22.46
N CYS A 173 14.70 0.59 21.28
CA CYS A 173 13.36 0.99 20.86
C CYS A 173 12.45 -0.21 20.59
N GLU A 174 12.87 -1.12 19.70
CA GLU A 174 12.02 -2.26 19.29
C GLU A 174 11.86 -3.30 20.40
N ALA A 175 12.90 -3.54 21.21
CA ALA A 175 12.80 -4.38 22.40
C ALA A 175 11.85 -3.78 23.47
N THR A 176 11.79 -2.45 23.60
CA THR A 176 10.82 -1.78 24.46
C THR A 176 9.40 -2.01 23.95
N LYS A 177 9.17 -1.94 22.62
CA LYS A 177 7.86 -2.19 21.99
C LYS A 177 7.42 -3.65 22.06
N ILE A 178 8.33 -4.61 21.83
CA ILE A 178 8.02 -6.04 21.68
C ILE A 178 8.66 -6.86 22.81
N GLN A 179 7.84 -7.33 23.75
CA GLN A 179 8.28 -8.15 24.90
C GLN A 179 8.97 -9.44 24.47
N LEU A 180 8.44 -10.11 23.45
CA LEU A 180 9.00 -11.36 22.95
C LEU A 180 10.43 -11.14 22.43
N PHE A 181 10.64 -10.05 21.69
CA PHE A 181 11.95 -9.69 21.17
C PHE A 181 12.96 -9.38 22.28
N ALA A 182 12.56 -8.61 23.30
CA ALA A 182 13.41 -8.32 24.45
C ALA A 182 13.90 -9.59 25.16
N ARG A 183 13.05 -10.61 25.29
CA ARG A 183 13.43 -11.91 25.90
C ARG A 183 14.41 -12.69 25.04
N MET A 184 14.25 -12.64 23.72
CA MET A 184 15.19 -13.28 22.79
C MET A 184 16.57 -12.63 22.87
N LEU A 185 16.61 -11.28 22.89
CA LEU A 185 17.85 -10.53 23.08
C LEU A 185 18.50 -10.79 24.44
N ASP A 186 17.73 -10.81 25.52
CA ASP A 186 18.24 -11.14 26.86
C ASP A 186 18.88 -12.53 26.91
N SER A 187 18.22 -13.53 26.31
CA SER A 187 18.77 -14.87 26.21
C SER A 187 20.09 -14.86 25.44
N ALA A 188 20.15 -14.17 24.30
CA ALA A 188 21.35 -14.03 23.48
C ALA A 188 22.49 -13.30 24.22
N PHE A 189 22.18 -12.27 25.01
CA PHE A 189 23.15 -11.54 25.82
C PHE A 189 23.72 -12.42 26.93
N LYS A 190 22.87 -13.20 27.63
CA LYS A 190 23.28 -14.12 28.68
C LYS A 190 24.12 -15.29 28.14
N SER A 191 23.77 -15.82 26.98
CA SER A 191 24.53 -16.92 26.35
C SER A 191 25.78 -16.44 25.60
N ARG A 192 25.93 -15.11 25.39
CA ARG A 192 26.95 -14.51 24.51
C ARG A 192 26.96 -15.15 23.13
N SER A 193 25.80 -15.55 22.64
CA SER A 193 25.63 -16.12 21.31
C SER A 193 24.82 -15.17 20.47
N ASP A 194 25.13 -15.12 19.19
CA ASP A 194 24.28 -14.41 18.25
C ASP A 194 23.03 -15.23 17.93
N PHE A 195 21.91 -14.55 17.75
CA PHE A 195 20.68 -15.14 17.25
C PHE A 195 20.36 -14.55 15.86
N PRO A 196 20.07 -15.40 14.85
CA PRO A 196 19.62 -14.94 13.56
C PRO A 196 18.19 -14.41 13.67
N MET A 197 17.98 -13.15 13.32
CA MET A 197 16.63 -12.57 13.35
C MET A 197 15.71 -13.27 12.35
N SER A 198 14.65 -13.88 12.86
CA SER A 198 13.65 -14.58 12.05
C SER A 198 12.76 -13.61 11.26
N SER A 199 12.33 -14.04 10.08
CA SER A 199 11.48 -13.20 9.19
C SER A 199 10.14 -12.85 9.84
N TRP A 200 9.60 -13.75 10.67
CA TRP A 200 8.36 -13.47 11.38
C TRP A 200 8.49 -12.36 12.43
N LEU A 201 9.62 -12.31 13.13
CA LEU A 201 9.85 -11.31 14.17
C LEU A 201 9.91 -9.91 13.57
N PHE A 202 10.46 -9.79 12.36
CA PHE A 202 10.38 -8.55 11.59
C PHE A 202 8.95 -8.12 11.30
N GLY A 203 8.06 -9.06 10.94
CA GLY A 203 6.64 -8.75 10.78
C GLY A 203 6.05 -8.16 12.05
N VAL A 204 6.33 -8.77 13.20
CA VAL A 204 5.84 -8.26 14.50
C VAL A 204 6.36 -6.86 14.83
N ILE A 205 7.63 -6.60 14.56
CA ILE A 205 8.28 -5.30 14.77
C ILE A 205 7.65 -4.24 13.84
N ASN A 206 7.49 -4.56 12.56
CA ASN A 206 6.94 -3.64 11.57
C ASN A 206 5.45 -3.33 11.83
N ASP A 207 4.68 -4.31 12.28
CA ASP A 207 3.23 -4.20 12.46
C ASP A 207 2.83 -3.83 13.91
N TRP A 208 3.79 -3.41 14.75
CA TRP A 208 3.53 -3.01 16.15
C TRP A 208 2.43 -1.95 16.29
N GLU A 209 2.40 -0.97 15.39
CA GLU A 209 1.38 0.09 15.37
C GLU A 209 -0.01 -0.48 15.07
N PHE A 210 -0.11 -1.36 14.07
CA PHE A 210 -1.34 -2.05 13.71
C PHE A 210 -1.87 -2.87 14.91
N TYR A 211 -1.03 -3.71 15.51
CA TYR A 211 -1.44 -4.52 16.67
C TYR A 211 -1.86 -3.66 17.85
N SER A 212 -1.17 -2.53 18.08
CA SER A 212 -1.56 -1.58 19.13
C SER A 212 -2.95 -0.99 18.88
N LYS A 213 -3.21 -0.54 17.65
CA LYS A 213 -4.48 0.05 17.24
C LYS A 213 -5.64 -0.94 17.38
N GLU A 214 -5.47 -2.16 16.89
CA GLU A 214 -6.52 -3.18 16.96
C GLU A 214 -6.82 -3.61 18.41
N LEU A 215 -5.80 -3.81 19.25
CA LEU A 215 -6.01 -4.10 20.67
C LEU A 215 -6.75 -2.96 21.39
N LEU A 216 -6.45 -1.70 21.07
CA LEU A 216 -7.16 -0.55 21.65
C LEU A 216 -8.59 -0.44 21.13
N ARG A 217 -8.82 -0.71 19.84
CA ARG A 217 -10.15 -0.71 19.23
C ARG A 217 -11.06 -1.73 19.90
N ILE A 218 -10.59 -2.95 20.10
CA ILE A 218 -11.34 -4.04 20.74
C ILE A 218 -11.70 -3.67 22.18
N TYR A 219 -10.76 -3.06 22.92
CA TYR A 219 -11.00 -2.60 24.28
C TYR A 219 -12.13 -1.56 24.36
N LEU A 220 -12.20 -0.65 23.39
CA LEU A 220 -13.20 0.42 23.35
C LEU A 220 -14.58 -0.07 22.94
N HIS A 221 -14.68 -1.07 22.05
CA HIS A 221 -15.96 -1.42 21.44
C HIS A 221 -16.74 -2.49 22.19
N SER A 222 -16.16 -3.21 23.16
CA SER A 222 -16.79 -4.26 23.99
C SER A 222 -17.51 -5.40 23.24
N ASP A 223 -17.70 -5.29 21.92
CA ASP A 223 -18.20 -6.32 21.04
C ASP A 223 -17.08 -7.30 20.75
N THR A 224 -17.26 -8.51 21.27
CA THR A 224 -16.33 -9.65 21.17
C THR A 224 -16.31 -10.27 19.78
N ALA A 225 -16.53 -9.50 18.72
CA ALA A 225 -16.36 -10.00 17.37
C ALA A 225 -14.90 -10.46 17.23
N GLU A 226 -14.72 -11.71 16.82
CA GLU A 226 -13.43 -12.39 16.76
C GLU A 226 -12.45 -11.62 15.85
N CYS A 227 -11.67 -10.71 16.44
CA CYS A 227 -10.57 -10.08 15.73
C CYS A 227 -9.47 -11.12 15.53
N ASN A 228 -9.31 -11.56 14.29
CA ASN A 228 -8.25 -12.47 13.90
C ASN A 228 -6.96 -11.68 13.74
N PHE A 229 -6.02 -11.88 14.65
CA PHE A 229 -4.66 -11.39 14.51
C PHE A 229 -3.84 -12.37 13.67
N TYR A 230 -3.07 -11.83 12.72
CA TYR A 230 -2.17 -12.62 11.88
C TYR A 230 -0.74 -12.27 12.25
N LEU A 231 -0.06 -13.20 12.91
CA LEU A 231 1.38 -13.13 13.12
C LEU A 231 2.03 -13.97 12.02
N PRO A 232 3.03 -13.43 11.28
CA PRO A 232 3.82 -14.28 10.39
C PRO A 232 4.50 -15.38 11.22
N PHE A 233 4.73 -16.56 10.65
CA PHE A 233 5.46 -17.63 11.31
C PHE A 233 6.44 -18.28 10.32
N GLU A 234 7.56 -18.77 10.83
CA GLU A 234 8.53 -19.52 10.06
C GLU A 234 8.03 -20.96 9.90
N ASP A 235 7.52 -21.31 8.72
CA ASP A 235 7.69 -22.66 8.21
C ASP A 235 7.88 -22.63 6.69
N ASN A 236 8.92 -23.34 6.25
CA ASN A 236 9.37 -23.45 4.87
C ASN A 236 8.47 -24.34 3.98
N ASP A 237 7.32 -24.81 4.51
CA ASP A 237 6.32 -25.53 3.74
C ASP A 237 5.08 -24.65 3.54
N TRP A 238 5.06 -23.96 2.40
CA TRP A 238 3.95 -23.13 1.90
C TRP A 238 2.69 -23.94 1.52
N HIS A 239 2.58 -25.18 2.01
CA HIS A 239 1.44 -26.06 1.80
C HIS A 239 0.78 -26.32 3.17
N ASP A 240 -0.23 -25.51 3.48
CA ASP A 240 -1.24 -25.67 4.55
C ASP A 240 -0.90 -25.35 6.02
N GLY A 241 0.27 -24.82 6.37
CA GLY A 241 0.65 -24.56 7.77
C GLY A 241 0.36 -23.16 8.33
N ARG A 242 -0.91 -22.74 8.50
CA ARG A 242 -1.23 -21.58 9.35
C ARG A 242 -1.41 -22.03 10.81
N LEU A 243 -0.43 -21.77 11.67
CA LEU A 243 -0.65 -21.84 13.11
C LEU A 243 -0.87 -20.42 13.64
N MET A 244 -2.11 -20.11 14.02
CA MET A 244 -2.44 -18.89 14.77
C MET A 244 -1.70 -18.91 16.10
N ILE A 245 -0.81 -17.94 16.36
CA ILE A 245 -0.56 -17.57 17.75
C ILE A 245 -1.78 -16.78 18.21
N GLY A 246 -2.78 -17.54 18.67
CA GLY A 246 -3.97 -17.06 19.35
C GLY A 246 -5.00 -16.35 18.48
N SER A 247 -6.18 -16.95 18.33
CA SER A 247 -7.41 -16.27 17.88
C SER A 247 -7.91 -15.20 18.87
N ASN A 248 -7.08 -14.78 19.83
CA ASN A 248 -7.51 -13.91 20.91
C ASN A 248 -6.47 -12.81 21.19
N CYS A 249 -6.97 -11.65 21.62
CA CYS A 249 -6.20 -10.46 21.96
C CYS A 249 -5.10 -10.71 23.00
N GLN A 250 -5.27 -11.73 23.86
CA GLN A 250 -4.36 -11.98 24.97
C GLN A 250 -3.01 -12.52 24.48
N ASP A 251 -3.01 -13.30 23.41
CA ASP A 251 -1.77 -13.86 22.84
C ASP A 251 -0.95 -12.79 22.14
N VAL A 252 -1.59 -11.91 21.35
CA VAL A 252 -0.91 -10.74 20.76
C VAL A 252 -0.41 -9.80 21.85
N ALA A 253 -1.24 -9.49 22.85
CA ALA A 253 -0.83 -8.67 23.97
C ALA A 253 0.39 -9.27 24.70
N ARG A 254 0.51 -10.61 24.80
CA ARG A 254 1.69 -11.26 25.40
C ARG A 254 2.98 -10.97 24.63
N CYS A 255 2.92 -10.84 23.31
CA CYS A 255 4.08 -10.51 22.47
C CYS A 255 4.51 -9.05 22.59
N LEU A 256 3.57 -8.14 22.81
CA LEU A 256 3.83 -6.71 22.93
C LEU A 256 4.30 -6.35 24.35
N GLY A 257 5.21 -5.37 24.45
CA GLY A 257 5.69 -4.79 25.70
C GLY A 257 4.92 -3.53 26.09
N ILE A 258 4.65 -2.66 25.12
CA ILE A 258 3.91 -1.40 25.29
C ILE A 258 3.10 -1.09 24.02
N LEU A 259 1.94 -0.46 24.16
CA LEU A 259 1.06 -0.13 23.03
C LEU A 259 1.24 1.33 22.62
N ARG A 260 1.16 1.60 21.31
CA ARG A 260 1.06 2.97 20.81
C ARG A 260 -0.32 3.55 21.12
N ALA A 261 -0.39 4.76 21.68
CA ALA A 261 -1.66 5.46 21.79
C ALA A 261 -2.20 5.83 20.40
N VAL A 262 -3.48 5.59 20.22
CA VAL A 262 -4.23 6.08 19.06
C VAL A 262 -5.04 7.28 19.53
N PRO A 263 -4.95 8.44 18.87
CA PRO A 263 -5.82 9.55 19.20
C PRO A 263 -7.27 9.08 19.12
N PRO A 264 -8.16 9.51 20.03
CA PRO A 264 -9.56 9.14 19.92
C PRO A 264 -10.04 9.55 18.53
N THR A 265 -10.30 8.57 17.68
CA THR A 265 -10.95 8.82 16.40
C THR A 265 -12.25 9.53 16.77
N PRO A 266 -12.53 10.74 16.25
CA PRO A 266 -13.83 11.34 16.47
C PRO A 266 -14.85 10.27 16.12
N GLU A 267 -15.73 9.91 17.07
CA GLU A 267 -16.76 8.90 16.85
C GLU A 267 -17.35 9.20 15.47
N PRO A 268 -17.28 8.25 14.51
CA PRO A 268 -17.82 8.53 13.20
C PRO A 268 -19.26 8.96 13.44
N MET A 269 -19.59 10.18 13.02
CA MET A 269 -20.98 10.62 12.97
C MET A 269 -21.75 9.44 12.39
N LYS A 270 -22.79 8.99 13.11
CA LYS A 270 -23.80 8.07 12.59
C LYS A 270 -24.48 8.76 11.41
N VAL A 271 -23.79 8.81 10.29
CA VAL A 271 -24.37 8.86 8.97
C VAL A 271 -24.88 7.44 8.77
N ASP A 272 -26.13 7.27 8.35
CA ASP A 272 -26.61 5.97 7.90
C ASP A 272 -25.70 5.57 6.72
N TYR A 273 -24.67 4.78 7.00
CA TYR A 273 -23.68 4.39 6.00
C TYR A 273 -24.31 3.34 5.10
N LEU A 274 -24.31 3.60 3.80
CA LEU A 274 -24.31 2.57 2.78
C LEU A 274 -23.39 1.42 3.22
N SER A 275 -23.94 0.23 3.41
CA SER A 275 -23.16 -0.96 3.71
C SER A 275 -22.35 -1.37 2.46
N GLY A 276 -21.15 -0.82 2.35
CA GLY A 276 -20.15 -1.24 1.37
C GLY A 276 -19.53 -2.58 1.75
N THR A 277 -19.00 -3.27 0.76
CA THR A 277 -18.23 -4.51 0.95
C THR A 277 -16.83 -4.35 0.38
N THR A 278 -15.91 -5.19 0.83
CA THR A 278 -14.53 -5.15 0.34
C THR A 278 -14.49 -5.71 -1.08
N LEU A 279 -14.14 -4.87 -2.07
CA LEU A 279 -14.12 -5.24 -3.49
C LEU A 279 -12.75 -4.97 -4.09
N VAL A 280 -12.32 -5.78 -5.06
CA VAL A 280 -11.15 -5.49 -5.90
C VAL A 280 -11.59 -5.01 -7.29
N GLU A 281 -10.97 -3.94 -7.76
CA GLU A 281 -11.09 -3.46 -9.13
C GLU A 281 -9.73 -3.56 -9.82
N VAL A 282 -9.65 -4.39 -10.87
CA VAL A 282 -8.48 -4.42 -11.77
C VAL A 282 -8.78 -3.48 -12.93
N TYR A 283 -8.13 -2.32 -12.96
CA TYR A 283 -8.38 -1.28 -13.95
C TYR A 283 -7.79 -1.65 -15.31
N SER A 284 -6.51 -1.99 -15.32
CA SER A 284 -5.77 -2.25 -16.55
C SER A 284 -4.56 -3.15 -16.30
N VAL A 285 -4.14 -3.85 -17.36
CA VAL A 285 -2.90 -4.62 -17.39
C VAL A 285 -2.09 -4.20 -18.59
N CYS A 286 -0.89 -3.68 -18.33
CA CYS A 286 0.07 -3.28 -19.34
C CYS A 286 1.09 -4.39 -19.56
N VAL A 287 1.48 -4.62 -20.81
CA VAL A 287 2.50 -5.60 -21.17
C VAL A 287 3.74 -4.90 -21.71
N TYR A 288 4.91 -5.43 -21.37
CA TYR A 288 6.20 -4.94 -21.80
C TYR A 288 7.05 -6.10 -22.29
N VAL A 289 7.55 -5.97 -23.52
CA VAL A 289 8.51 -6.90 -24.11
C VAL A 289 9.69 -6.12 -24.67
N ASN A 290 10.88 -6.70 -24.57
CA ASN A 290 12.10 -6.10 -25.08
C ASN A 290 11.97 -5.86 -26.60
N GLY A 291 12.06 -4.58 -27.03
CA GLY A 291 12.03 -4.23 -28.46
C GLY A 291 11.07 -3.09 -28.84
N GLY A 292 10.14 -2.70 -27.95
CA GLY A 292 9.34 -1.48 -28.11
C GLY A 292 8.38 -1.47 -29.32
N GLN A 293 8.07 -2.63 -29.91
CA GLN A 293 7.10 -2.78 -31.00
C GLN A 293 5.77 -3.32 -30.48
N SER A 294 4.70 -3.14 -31.26
CA SER A 294 3.40 -3.76 -30.98
C SER A 294 3.54 -5.28 -30.91
N ILE A 295 2.85 -5.89 -29.95
CA ILE A 295 2.94 -7.32 -29.69
C ILE A 295 1.57 -7.98 -29.70
N SER A 296 1.50 -9.15 -30.31
CA SER A 296 0.32 -10.02 -30.30
C SER A 296 0.31 -10.82 -28.99
N VAL A 297 -0.69 -10.64 -28.13
CA VAL A 297 -0.76 -11.22 -26.78
C VAL A 297 -1.91 -12.21 -26.64
N TYR A 298 -1.67 -13.34 -26.01
CA TYR A 298 -2.70 -14.30 -25.61
C TYR A 298 -2.39 -14.88 -24.22
N GLY A 299 -3.31 -15.68 -23.68
CA GLY A 299 -3.20 -16.30 -22.37
C GLY A 299 -4.33 -15.88 -21.43
N SER A 300 -4.08 -15.91 -20.12
CA SER A 300 -5.12 -15.68 -19.12
C SER A 300 -4.70 -14.77 -17.97
N ILE A 301 -5.70 -14.06 -17.43
CA ILE A 301 -5.62 -13.30 -16.18
C ILE A 301 -6.80 -13.70 -15.31
N ILE A 302 -6.49 -14.32 -14.17
CA ILE A 302 -7.49 -14.90 -13.27
C ILE A 302 -7.35 -14.24 -11.90
N VAL A 303 -8.44 -13.66 -11.41
CA VAL A 303 -8.53 -13.16 -10.04
C VAL A 303 -9.17 -14.24 -9.17
N HIS A 304 -8.50 -14.60 -8.07
CA HIS A 304 -8.98 -15.58 -7.11
C HIS A 304 -9.44 -14.87 -5.83
N ASN A 305 -10.61 -15.24 -5.37
CA ASN A 305 -11.17 -14.93 -4.06
C ASN A 305 -11.66 -16.26 -3.48
N ASP A 306 -10.74 -17.02 -2.87
CA ASP A 306 -10.91 -18.43 -2.51
C ASP A 306 -12.31 -18.70 -1.90
N PRO A 307 -13.16 -19.57 -2.50
CA PRO A 307 -12.88 -20.56 -3.55
C PRO A 307 -13.15 -20.10 -4.99
N HIS A 308 -13.58 -18.85 -5.21
CA HIS A 308 -14.04 -18.36 -6.51
C HIS A 308 -12.90 -17.90 -7.42
N LYS A 309 -13.08 -18.08 -8.73
CA LYS A 309 -12.15 -17.66 -9.78
C LYS A 309 -12.88 -16.82 -10.81
N PHE A 310 -12.32 -15.66 -11.13
CA PHE A 310 -12.85 -14.72 -12.09
C PHE A 310 -11.83 -14.51 -13.20
N SER A 311 -12.14 -15.04 -14.39
CA SER A 311 -11.34 -14.74 -15.58
C SER A 311 -11.70 -13.35 -16.09
N ILE A 312 -10.72 -12.45 -16.14
CA ILE A 312 -10.89 -11.08 -16.66
C ILE A 312 -10.15 -10.87 -17.99
N TYR A 313 -9.42 -11.90 -18.43
CA TYR A 313 -8.80 -11.98 -19.75
C TYR A 313 -8.58 -13.46 -20.03
N ASP A 314 -9.11 -13.95 -21.14
CA ASP A 314 -8.89 -15.32 -21.60
C ASP A 314 -8.88 -15.30 -23.12
N ARG A 315 -7.72 -15.56 -23.70
CA ARG A 315 -7.53 -15.61 -25.15
C ARG A 315 -6.61 -16.77 -25.49
N ASP A 316 -6.98 -17.53 -26.50
CA ASP A 316 -6.10 -18.55 -27.04
C ASP A 316 -5.08 -17.95 -28.02
N SER A 317 -4.11 -18.77 -28.43
CA SER A 317 -3.07 -18.37 -29.39
C SER A 317 -3.61 -18.04 -30.79
N THR A 318 -4.85 -18.41 -31.12
CA THR A 318 -5.50 -18.11 -32.40
C THR A 318 -6.27 -16.79 -32.38
N GLU A 319 -6.66 -16.31 -31.19
CA GLU A 319 -7.43 -15.08 -30.97
C GLU A 319 -6.60 -13.97 -30.30
N CYS A 320 -5.30 -13.91 -30.60
CA CYS A 320 -4.39 -12.95 -29.98
C CYS A 320 -4.85 -11.48 -30.12
N GLU A 321 -4.55 -10.68 -29.11
CA GLU A 321 -4.75 -9.23 -29.10
C GLU A 321 -3.47 -8.50 -29.54
N SER A 322 -3.55 -7.64 -30.55
CA SER A 322 -2.44 -6.75 -30.87
C SER A 322 -2.43 -5.57 -29.90
N VAL A 323 -1.37 -5.45 -29.10
CA VAL A 323 -1.19 -4.40 -28.11
C VAL A 323 -0.04 -3.49 -28.55
N GLU A 324 -0.32 -2.20 -28.67
CA GLU A 324 0.68 -1.19 -28.94
C GLU A 324 1.66 -1.03 -27.76
N PRO A 325 2.87 -0.49 -27.99
CA PRO A 325 3.79 -0.16 -26.90
C PRO A 325 3.10 0.72 -25.83
N HIS A 326 3.21 0.34 -24.57
CA HIS A 326 2.52 1.01 -23.44
C HIS A 326 0.98 0.98 -23.50
N GLY A 327 0.42 0.11 -24.34
CA GLY A 327 -0.99 -0.21 -24.40
C GLY A 327 -1.43 -1.11 -23.24
N THR A 328 -2.74 -1.20 -23.07
CA THR A 328 -3.39 -2.03 -22.05
C THR A 328 -4.17 -3.14 -22.73
N LEU A 329 -4.20 -4.33 -22.11
CA LEU A 329 -5.04 -5.44 -22.58
C LEU A 329 -6.53 -5.09 -22.48
N SER A 330 -7.33 -5.62 -23.41
CA SER A 330 -8.79 -5.50 -23.40
C SER A 330 -9.39 -6.47 -22.39
N LEU A 331 -9.45 -6.05 -21.13
CA LEU A 331 -10.05 -6.83 -20.04
C LEU A 331 -11.57 -6.99 -20.24
N GLN A 332 -12.09 -8.13 -19.78
CA GLN A 332 -13.51 -8.50 -19.82
C GLN A 332 -14.14 -8.34 -18.43
N ASP A 333 -15.46 -8.21 -18.39
CA ASP A 333 -16.20 -8.21 -17.12
C ASP A 333 -16.05 -9.55 -16.40
N PRO A 334 -15.79 -9.55 -15.09
CA PRO A 334 -15.94 -10.77 -14.31
C PRO A 334 -17.42 -11.18 -14.28
N ASN A 335 -17.68 -12.50 -14.24
CA ASN A 335 -19.04 -13.04 -14.19
C ASN A 335 -19.81 -12.66 -12.90
N SER A 336 -19.12 -12.15 -11.87
CA SER A 336 -19.69 -11.60 -10.65
C SER A 336 -18.77 -10.51 -10.08
N PHE A 337 -19.21 -9.80 -9.04
CA PHE A 337 -18.33 -8.93 -8.26
C PHE A 337 -17.24 -9.77 -7.59
N ILE A 338 -16.04 -9.17 -7.48
CA ILE A 338 -14.90 -9.82 -6.86
C ILE A 338 -14.81 -9.29 -5.42
N THR A 339 -15.52 -9.96 -4.50
CA THR A 339 -15.32 -9.69 -3.07
C THR A 339 -13.90 -10.06 -2.67
N VAL A 340 -13.44 -9.46 -1.58
CA VAL A 340 -12.18 -9.81 -0.95
C VAL A 340 -12.50 -10.29 0.45
N GLY A 341 -12.25 -11.58 0.71
CA GLY A 341 -12.25 -12.12 2.06
C GLY A 341 -10.97 -11.70 2.80
N ALA A 342 -10.12 -12.66 3.14
CA ALA A 342 -8.84 -12.37 3.80
C ALA A 342 -7.73 -11.93 2.83
N ALA A 343 -7.79 -12.35 1.57
CA ALA A 343 -6.76 -12.09 0.57
C ALA A 343 -7.34 -12.16 -0.84
N VAL A 344 -6.71 -11.44 -1.77
CA VAL A 344 -6.97 -11.55 -3.20
C VAL A 344 -5.70 -11.98 -3.92
N ARG A 345 -5.84 -12.84 -4.92
CA ARG A 345 -4.71 -13.32 -5.72
C ARG A 345 -4.99 -13.07 -7.19
N ILE A 346 -4.10 -12.39 -7.90
CA ILE A 346 -4.21 -12.21 -9.36
C ILE A 346 -3.12 -13.04 -10.01
N GLU A 347 -3.53 -14.01 -10.81
CA GLU A 347 -2.65 -14.92 -11.55
C GLU A 347 -2.59 -14.50 -13.01
N LEU A 348 -1.38 -14.36 -13.54
CA LEU A 348 -1.11 -13.97 -14.92
C LEU A 348 -0.34 -15.09 -15.60
N ASN A 349 -0.82 -15.49 -16.78
CA ASN A 349 -0.14 -16.39 -17.69
C ASN A 349 -0.28 -15.83 -19.11
N LEU A 350 0.61 -14.90 -19.47
CA LEU A 350 0.55 -14.12 -20.70
C LEU A 350 1.73 -14.46 -21.61
N MET A 351 1.42 -14.70 -22.88
CA MET A 351 2.34 -15.12 -23.92
C MET A 351 2.27 -14.16 -25.11
N GLY A 352 3.38 -14.02 -25.82
CA GLY A 352 3.58 -13.09 -26.92
C GLY A 352 3.94 -13.78 -28.23
N GLY A 353 3.30 -13.35 -29.31
CA GLY A 353 3.58 -13.75 -30.68
C GLY A 353 3.23 -15.22 -30.99
N SER A 354 3.50 -15.62 -32.24
CA SER A 354 3.46 -17.02 -32.67
C SER A 354 4.56 -17.88 -32.05
N ASP A 355 5.62 -17.23 -31.55
CA ASP A 355 6.83 -17.90 -31.06
C ASP A 355 6.71 -18.28 -29.57
N ASN A 356 5.54 -18.08 -28.96
CA ASN A 356 5.25 -18.39 -27.55
C ASN A 356 6.28 -17.73 -26.60
N ILE A 357 6.54 -16.44 -26.79
CA ILE A 357 7.42 -15.65 -25.93
C ILE A 357 6.73 -15.46 -24.58
N GLU A 358 7.40 -15.76 -23.47
CA GLU A 358 6.77 -15.61 -22.17
C GLU A 358 6.84 -14.16 -21.69
N ILE A 359 5.71 -13.45 -21.74
CA ILE A 359 5.61 -12.06 -21.29
C ILE A 359 5.52 -12.01 -19.77
N SER A 360 4.64 -12.83 -19.17
CA SER A 360 4.42 -12.82 -17.73
C SER A 360 3.85 -14.16 -17.28
N ARG A 361 4.50 -14.80 -16.30
CA ARG A 361 3.98 -16.01 -15.65
C ARG A 361 4.20 -15.90 -14.15
N GLY A 362 3.13 -15.63 -13.40
CA GLY A 362 3.25 -15.46 -11.97
C GLY A 362 1.95 -15.10 -11.28
N LYS A 363 2.05 -14.86 -9.99
CA LYS A 363 0.92 -14.53 -9.12
C LYS A 363 1.31 -13.34 -8.28
N LEU A 364 0.39 -12.40 -8.12
CA LEU A 364 0.46 -11.40 -7.06
C LEU A 364 -0.60 -11.73 -6.01
N SER A 365 -0.28 -11.48 -4.75
CA SER A 365 -1.20 -11.65 -3.64
C SER A 365 -1.27 -10.35 -2.86
N TRP A 366 -2.47 -9.87 -2.62
CA TRP A 366 -2.74 -8.82 -1.66
C TRP A 366 -3.43 -9.45 -0.44
N ASN A 367 -3.01 -9.07 0.75
CA ASN A 367 -3.51 -9.62 2.01
C ASN A 367 -3.86 -8.45 2.93
N GLY A 368 -5.15 -8.28 3.21
CA GLY A 368 -5.65 -7.16 4.02
C GLY A 368 -5.08 -7.16 5.43
N ASN A 369 -4.69 -8.33 5.93
CA ASN A 369 -4.14 -8.47 7.27
C ASN A 369 -2.68 -7.99 7.41
N LEU A 370 -1.98 -7.78 6.29
CA LEU A 370 -0.56 -7.38 6.27
C LEU A 370 -0.34 -5.96 5.71
N LEU A 371 -1.40 -5.35 5.15
CA LEU A 371 -1.35 -4.16 4.30
C LEU A 371 -2.61 -3.30 4.52
N ASP A 372 -3.02 -3.10 5.78
CA ASP A 372 -4.26 -2.35 6.13
C ASP A 372 -4.20 -0.90 5.61
N ASP A 373 -3.00 -0.32 5.52
CA ASP A 373 -2.78 1.03 4.96
C ASP A 373 -2.90 1.08 3.42
N MET A 374 -3.00 -0.07 2.74
CA MET A 374 -3.11 -0.14 1.27
C MET A 374 -4.54 -0.29 0.77
N TYR A 375 -5.53 -0.36 1.67
CA TYR A 375 -6.93 -0.20 1.26
C TYR A 375 -7.14 1.15 0.60
N ASP A 376 -8.05 1.19 -0.37
CA ASP A 376 -8.45 2.40 -1.09
C ASP A 376 -7.27 3.10 -1.79
N CYS A 377 -6.12 2.41 -1.90
CA CYS A 377 -4.95 2.90 -2.57
C CYS A 377 -4.89 2.39 -4.00
N ARG A 378 -4.30 3.20 -4.87
CA ARG A 378 -3.99 2.83 -6.25
C ARG A 378 -2.70 2.01 -6.26
N ILE A 379 -2.82 0.72 -6.48
CA ILE A 379 -1.69 -0.22 -6.46
C ILE A 379 -1.28 -0.54 -7.88
N SER A 380 0.03 -0.58 -8.12
CA SER A 380 0.62 -1.10 -9.35
C SER A 380 1.64 -2.17 -9.02
N THR A 381 1.42 -3.39 -9.51
CA THR A 381 2.31 -4.51 -9.22
C THR A 381 2.82 -5.12 -10.53
N MET A 382 4.14 -5.30 -10.61
CA MET A 382 4.79 -5.92 -11.77
C MET A 382 4.91 -7.44 -11.59
N VAL A 383 4.48 -8.19 -12.60
CA VAL A 383 4.66 -9.64 -12.69
C VAL A 383 5.61 -9.92 -13.86
N ARG A 384 6.75 -10.55 -13.55
CA ARG A 384 7.80 -10.82 -14.54
C ARG A 384 7.54 -12.15 -15.25
N GLY A 385 7.86 -12.20 -16.53
CA GLY A 385 8.07 -13.43 -17.29
C GLY A 385 9.54 -13.57 -17.67
N LYS A 386 9.86 -14.63 -18.40
CA LYS A 386 11.21 -14.85 -18.91
C LYS A 386 11.69 -13.73 -19.85
N ASP A 387 10.82 -13.25 -20.74
CA ASP A 387 11.18 -12.38 -21.86
C ASP A 387 10.52 -11.00 -21.80
N GLY A 388 9.70 -10.76 -20.78
CA GLY A 388 8.97 -9.50 -20.57
C GLY A 388 8.44 -9.33 -19.15
N CYS A 389 7.52 -8.40 -18.99
CA CYS A 389 6.72 -8.28 -17.77
C CYS A 389 5.32 -7.72 -18.07
N ALA A 390 4.41 -7.91 -17.11
CA ALA A 390 3.13 -7.24 -17.07
C ALA A 390 3.02 -6.36 -15.82
N ILE A 391 2.38 -5.21 -15.92
CA ILE A 391 2.06 -4.36 -14.77
C ILE A 391 0.54 -4.34 -14.60
N VAL A 392 0.08 -4.76 -13.42
CA VAL A 392 -1.34 -4.80 -13.05
C VAL A 392 -1.65 -3.57 -12.22
N TYR A 393 -2.62 -2.77 -12.66
CA TYR A 393 -3.13 -1.60 -11.94
C TYR A 393 -4.47 -1.96 -11.31
N TYR A 394 -4.53 -1.92 -9.98
CA TYR A 394 -5.72 -2.33 -9.24
C TYR A 394 -5.87 -1.55 -7.93
N THR A 395 -7.06 -1.64 -7.34
CA THR A 395 -7.33 -1.14 -5.99
C THR A 395 -8.16 -2.18 -5.26
N VAL A 396 -7.84 -2.39 -4.00
CA VAL A 396 -8.70 -3.13 -3.06
C VAL A 396 -9.39 -2.10 -2.20
N PHE A 397 -10.71 -1.96 -2.39
CA PHE A 397 -11.52 -1.01 -1.67
C PHE A 397 -11.93 -1.59 -0.32
N SER A 398 -11.80 -0.82 0.76
CA SER A 398 -12.27 -1.25 2.09
C SER A 398 -13.80 -1.28 2.14
N TYR A 399 -14.45 -0.28 1.56
CA TYR A 399 -15.90 -0.15 1.49
C TYR A 399 -16.33 0.30 0.10
N ALA A 400 -16.73 -0.64 -0.76
CA ALA A 400 -17.20 -0.34 -2.10
C ALA A 400 -18.56 -0.98 -2.39
N ILE A 401 -19.21 -0.43 -3.42
CA ILE A 401 -20.41 -0.99 -4.04
C ILE A 401 -20.15 -1.21 -5.52
N LEU A 402 -20.90 -2.12 -6.13
CA LEU A 402 -20.78 -2.39 -7.55
C LEU A 402 -21.70 -1.45 -8.35
N ALA A 403 -21.12 -0.75 -9.32
CA ALA A 403 -21.85 -0.06 -10.36
C ALA A 403 -21.99 -0.95 -11.60
N VAL A 404 -23.21 -1.16 -12.07
CA VAL A 404 -23.50 -1.73 -13.39
C VAL A 404 -23.90 -0.61 -14.34
N VAL A 405 -23.10 -0.43 -15.39
CA VAL A 405 -23.20 0.66 -16.35
C VAL A 405 -23.80 0.16 -17.66
N GLU A 406 -24.81 0.87 -18.15
CA GLU A 406 -25.36 0.72 -19.50
C GLU A 406 -25.30 2.07 -20.22
N ALA A 407 -24.95 2.06 -21.50
CA ALA A 407 -24.82 3.27 -22.31
C ALA A 407 -25.63 3.14 -23.61
N THR A 408 -26.47 4.13 -23.90
CA THR A 408 -27.39 4.14 -25.04
C THR A 408 -27.26 5.45 -25.80
N LEU A 409 -27.14 5.35 -27.14
CA LEU A 409 -27.08 6.53 -28.00
C LEU A 409 -28.50 6.93 -28.43
N LEU A 410 -28.84 8.22 -28.30
CA LEU A 410 -30.13 8.79 -28.65
C LEU A 410 -29.96 10.01 -29.59
N ILE A 411 -31.02 10.39 -30.31
CA ILE A 411 -31.08 11.62 -31.13
C ILE A 411 -32.25 12.48 -30.63
N LYS A 412 -32.05 13.78 -30.36
CA LYS A 412 -33.17 14.65 -29.94
C LYS A 412 -34.21 14.77 -31.07
N GLY A 413 -35.48 14.60 -30.71
CA GLY A 413 -36.60 14.91 -31.59
C GLY A 413 -36.83 13.93 -32.73
N HIS A 414 -36.20 12.75 -32.73
CA HIS A 414 -36.47 11.66 -33.66
C HIS A 414 -37.00 10.44 -32.91
N SER A 415 -37.99 9.74 -33.49
CA SER A 415 -38.46 8.46 -32.97
C SER A 415 -37.38 7.39 -33.12
N HIS A 416 -37.44 6.33 -32.31
CA HIS A 416 -36.50 5.20 -32.23
C HIS A 416 -36.27 4.39 -33.53
N ASP A 417 -36.73 4.88 -34.68
CA ASP A 417 -36.66 4.26 -36.01
C ASP A 417 -35.57 4.87 -36.92
N SER A 418 -34.61 5.61 -36.37
CA SER A 418 -33.51 6.19 -37.15
C SER A 418 -32.45 5.15 -37.53
N ASP A 419 -31.76 5.41 -38.64
CA ASP A 419 -30.68 4.59 -39.20
C ASP A 419 -29.55 4.30 -38.18
N ASP A 420 -28.85 3.18 -38.38
CA ASP A 420 -27.68 2.79 -37.57
C ASP A 420 -26.59 3.86 -37.60
N ILE A 421 -26.06 4.22 -36.42
CA ILE A 421 -24.92 5.12 -36.30
C ILE A 421 -23.64 4.30 -36.16
N CYS A 422 -22.63 4.67 -36.94
CA CYS A 422 -21.31 4.10 -36.88
C CYS A 422 -20.48 4.87 -35.83
N VAL A 423 -20.19 4.23 -34.69
CA VAL A 423 -19.54 4.83 -33.51
C VAL A 423 -18.13 4.28 -33.30
N CYS A 424 -17.17 5.17 -33.07
CA CYS A 424 -15.82 4.91 -32.59
C CYS A 424 -15.49 5.85 -31.43
N GLY A 425 -14.35 5.64 -30.78
CA GLY A 425 -13.90 6.38 -29.60
C GLY A 425 -13.82 5.53 -28.34
N ARG A 426 -13.87 6.19 -27.19
CA ARG A 426 -13.65 5.57 -25.88
C ARG A 426 -14.70 6.00 -24.86
N LEU A 427 -15.19 5.02 -24.08
CA LEU A 427 -15.90 5.24 -22.81
C LEU A 427 -15.03 4.67 -21.69
N SER A 428 -14.75 5.47 -20.66
CA SER A 428 -14.03 5.01 -19.48
C SER A 428 -14.73 5.41 -18.18
N ALA A 429 -14.55 4.59 -17.16
CA ALA A 429 -15.01 4.82 -15.80
C ALA A 429 -13.81 4.99 -14.86
N ARG A 430 -13.92 5.92 -13.93
CA ARG A 430 -12.97 6.09 -12.82
C ARG A 430 -13.70 6.58 -11.58
N TYR A 431 -13.03 6.61 -10.45
CA TYR A 431 -13.57 7.14 -9.20
C TYR A 431 -12.89 8.49 -8.85
N GLY A 432 -13.65 9.38 -8.20
CA GLY A 432 -13.39 10.82 -8.16
C GLY A 432 -12.38 11.30 -7.14
N ASP A 433 -12.36 10.74 -5.93
CA ASP A 433 -11.81 11.43 -4.75
C ASP A 433 -10.34 11.14 -4.46
N LEU A 434 -9.65 10.44 -5.36
CA LEU A 434 -8.21 10.24 -5.24
C LEU A 434 -7.46 11.15 -6.21
N SER A 435 -6.80 12.16 -5.64
CA SER A 435 -5.81 13.00 -6.33
C SER A 435 -4.77 12.12 -7.02
N TYR A 436 -4.58 12.33 -8.32
CA TYR A 436 -3.50 11.71 -9.07
C TYR A 436 -2.23 12.53 -8.83
N ALA A 437 -1.17 11.91 -8.29
CA ALA A 437 0.12 12.60 -8.17
C ALA A 437 0.72 12.99 -9.54
N ALA A 438 0.31 12.30 -10.63
CA ALA A 438 0.69 12.61 -12.00
C ALA A 438 -0.33 12.09 -13.04
N ASP A 439 -0.44 12.77 -14.18
CA ASP A 439 -1.29 12.39 -15.34
C ASP A 439 -1.05 10.96 -15.83
N PHE A 440 0.17 10.43 -15.62
CA PHE A 440 0.54 9.05 -15.97
C PHE A 440 -0.37 8.03 -15.29
N HIS A 441 -0.74 8.25 -14.02
CA HIS A 441 -1.57 7.31 -13.27
C HIS A 441 -3.04 7.35 -13.72
N GLU A 442 -3.54 8.48 -14.24
CA GLU A 442 -4.92 8.59 -14.73
C GLU A 442 -5.17 7.66 -15.91
N LYS A 443 -4.17 7.49 -16.80
CA LYS A 443 -4.30 6.61 -17.96
C LYS A 443 -4.59 5.16 -17.58
N TYR A 444 -3.99 4.67 -16.48
CA TYR A 444 -3.98 3.25 -16.12
C TYR A 444 -4.95 2.88 -14.98
N HIS A 445 -5.34 3.83 -14.13
CA HIS A 445 -6.36 3.63 -13.08
C HIS A 445 -7.76 4.05 -13.54
N GLN A 446 -8.14 3.60 -14.73
CA GLN A 446 -9.49 3.76 -15.26
C GLN A 446 -9.93 2.45 -15.90
N THR A 447 -11.21 2.13 -15.76
CA THR A 447 -11.83 0.97 -16.36
C THR A 447 -12.35 1.34 -17.74
N ILE A 448 -11.87 0.66 -18.77
CA ILE A 448 -12.30 0.90 -20.15
C ILE A 448 -13.59 0.13 -20.44
N LEU A 449 -14.69 0.87 -20.59
CA LEU A 449 -16.02 0.32 -20.84
C LEU A 449 -16.27 0.06 -22.33
N PHE A 450 -15.73 0.92 -23.19
CA PHE A 450 -15.80 0.79 -24.64
C PHE A 450 -14.54 1.39 -25.26
N ASP A 451 -13.91 0.68 -26.20
CA ASP A 451 -12.77 1.18 -26.95
C ASP A 451 -12.83 0.71 -28.41
N LYS A 452 -12.94 1.68 -29.31
CA LYS A 452 -12.88 1.47 -30.76
C LYS A 452 -12.07 2.62 -31.37
N PRO A 453 -10.77 2.45 -31.63
CA PRO A 453 -9.93 3.55 -32.09
C PRO A 453 -10.38 4.07 -33.47
N VAL A 454 -10.32 5.39 -33.66
CA VAL A 454 -10.52 6.02 -34.97
C VAL A 454 -9.39 5.57 -35.90
N SER A 455 -9.70 4.91 -37.01
CA SER A 455 -8.66 4.52 -37.98
C SER A 455 -8.06 5.77 -38.63
N LYS A 456 -6.73 5.92 -38.57
CA LYS A 456 -5.99 7.02 -39.20
C LYS A 456 -5.87 6.90 -40.73
N LYS A 457 -6.33 5.79 -41.34
CA LYS A 457 -6.30 5.65 -42.81
C LYS A 457 -7.40 6.53 -43.40
N GLU A 458 -6.97 7.46 -44.25
CA GLU A 458 -7.79 8.44 -44.94
C GLU A 458 -9.07 7.81 -45.52
N VAL A 459 -10.21 8.25 -44.98
CA VAL A 459 -11.54 7.91 -45.45
C VAL A 459 -11.73 8.60 -46.79
N SER A 460 -11.42 7.90 -47.89
CA SER A 460 -12.03 8.23 -49.18
C SER A 460 -13.52 7.90 -49.06
N ALA A 461 -14.34 8.95 -49.01
CA ALA A 461 -15.73 9.01 -48.55
C ALA A 461 -16.80 8.19 -49.32
N LEU A 462 -16.46 7.08 -49.97
CA LEU A 462 -17.41 6.33 -50.82
C LEU A 462 -17.38 4.81 -50.65
N SER A 463 -16.58 4.27 -49.73
CA SER A 463 -16.62 2.84 -49.40
C SER A 463 -16.24 2.61 -47.95
N CYS A 464 -17.18 2.83 -47.03
CA CYS A 464 -17.15 2.23 -45.70
C CYS A 464 -17.39 0.71 -45.82
N THR A 465 -16.52 0.01 -46.55
CA THR A 465 -16.30 -1.41 -46.29
C THR A 465 -15.71 -1.46 -44.90
N LEU A 466 -16.55 -1.83 -43.93
CA LEU A 466 -16.17 -2.11 -42.54
C LEU A 466 -15.01 -3.11 -42.55
N GLU A 467 -13.77 -2.62 -42.60
CA GLU A 467 -12.64 -3.43 -42.16
C GLU A 467 -12.92 -3.74 -40.68
N ALA A 468 -13.04 -5.04 -40.40
CA ALA A 468 -13.52 -5.55 -39.13
C ALA A 468 -12.71 -4.98 -37.96
N GLY A 469 -13.28 -4.01 -37.24
CA GLY A 469 -12.78 -3.63 -35.92
C GLY A 469 -12.68 -2.14 -35.58
N THR A 470 -12.71 -1.22 -36.55
CA THR A 470 -12.41 0.20 -36.29
C THR A 470 -13.62 0.98 -35.74
N CYS A 471 -14.82 0.63 -36.19
CA CYS A 471 -16.06 1.28 -35.75
C CYS A 471 -17.17 0.24 -35.54
N LYS A 472 -18.13 0.57 -34.68
CA LYS A 472 -19.27 -0.29 -34.35
C LYS A 472 -20.56 0.36 -34.81
N ARG A 473 -21.37 -0.37 -35.59
CA ARG A 473 -22.75 0.04 -35.84
C ARG A 473 -23.58 -0.15 -34.59
N VAL A 474 -24.24 0.92 -34.16
CA VAL A 474 -25.13 0.97 -33.01
C VAL A 474 -26.45 1.51 -33.50
N LYS A 475 -27.53 0.76 -33.27
CA LYS A 475 -28.87 1.24 -33.54
C LYS A 475 -29.28 2.26 -32.50
N VAL A 476 -29.86 3.37 -32.93
CA VAL A 476 -30.30 4.43 -32.01
C VAL A 476 -31.37 3.90 -31.06
N GLY A 477 -31.22 4.20 -29.77
CA GLY A 477 -32.07 3.67 -28.72
C GLY A 477 -31.69 2.28 -28.20
N GLU A 478 -30.73 1.59 -28.82
CA GLU A 478 -30.19 0.34 -28.30
C GLU A 478 -28.90 0.56 -27.49
N ALA A 479 -28.70 -0.29 -26.48
CA ALA A 479 -27.51 -0.25 -25.64
C ALA A 479 -26.25 -0.58 -26.44
N ILE A 480 -25.23 0.26 -26.29
CA ILE A 480 -23.88 0.01 -26.79
C ILE A 480 -23.32 -1.19 -26.04
N LYS A 481 -23.04 -2.30 -26.73
CA LYS A 481 -22.35 -3.43 -26.09
C LYS A 481 -20.93 -3.02 -25.65
N LEU A 482 -20.77 -2.91 -24.33
CA LEU A 482 -19.54 -2.58 -23.62
C LEU A 482 -18.60 -3.81 -23.53
N SER A 483 -17.29 -3.58 -23.43
CA SER A 483 -16.32 -4.61 -23.04
C SER A 483 -16.39 -4.90 -21.55
N ARG A 484 -16.69 -3.87 -20.77
CA ARG A 484 -16.91 -3.93 -19.34
C ARG A 484 -18.08 -3.03 -18.94
N SER A 485 -18.94 -3.54 -18.08
CA SER A 485 -20.12 -2.85 -17.54
C SER A 485 -20.09 -2.79 -16.02
N ARG A 486 -19.19 -3.53 -15.37
CA ARG A 486 -19.09 -3.64 -13.91
C ARG A 486 -17.86 -2.90 -13.38
N VAL A 487 -18.08 -1.99 -12.43
CA VAL A 487 -17.03 -1.15 -11.82
C VAL A 487 -17.25 -1.11 -10.31
N ALA A 488 -16.24 -1.44 -9.51
CA ALA A 488 -16.30 -1.21 -8.07
C ALA A 488 -16.04 0.27 -7.74
N VAL A 489 -16.85 0.84 -6.85
CA VAL A 489 -16.81 2.25 -6.47
C VAL A 489 -16.84 2.36 -4.96
N HIS A 490 -15.83 3.03 -4.38
CA HIS A 490 -15.80 3.30 -2.95
C HIS A 490 -17.03 4.10 -2.51
N VAL A 491 -17.67 3.73 -1.39
CA VAL A 491 -18.95 4.32 -0.93
C VAL A 491 -18.87 5.81 -0.64
N GLN A 492 -17.68 6.30 -0.28
CA GLN A 492 -17.43 7.73 -0.02
C GLN A 492 -16.95 8.50 -1.27
N SER A 493 -16.82 7.83 -2.42
CA SER A 493 -16.35 8.45 -3.65
C SER A 493 -17.44 8.58 -4.71
N SER A 494 -17.16 9.22 -5.84
CA SER A 494 -18.06 9.27 -6.99
C SER A 494 -17.56 8.42 -8.14
N LEU A 495 -18.47 7.74 -8.87
CA LEU A 495 -18.22 7.18 -10.19
C LEU A 495 -18.24 8.29 -11.23
N ILE A 496 -17.17 8.44 -11.99
CA ILE A 496 -17.04 9.37 -13.11
C ILE A 496 -16.95 8.55 -14.40
N ILE A 497 -17.91 8.76 -15.31
CA ILE A 497 -17.88 8.18 -16.66
C ILE A 497 -17.51 9.28 -17.64
N LYS A 498 -16.44 9.05 -18.41
CA LYS A 498 -15.94 9.95 -19.45
C LYS A 498 -16.23 9.35 -20.82
N ALA A 499 -16.73 10.19 -21.72
CA ALA A 499 -16.99 9.84 -23.11
C ALA A 499 -16.15 10.69 -24.05
N ASP A 500 -15.53 10.05 -25.04
CA ASP A 500 -15.01 10.66 -26.26
C ASP A 500 -15.43 9.78 -27.43
N LEU A 501 -16.68 9.94 -27.89
CA LEU A 501 -17.28 9.18 -28.98
C LEU A 501 -17.36 10.02 -30.25
N LYS A 502 -17.01 9.40 -31.37
CA LYS A 502 -16.93 9.99 -32.71
C LYS A 502 -17.66 9.11 -33.72
N ASN A 503 -18.07 9.71 -34.82
CA ASN A 503 -18.58 8.97 -35.96
C ASN A 503 -17.41 8.43 -36.80
N CYS A 504 -17.73 7.66 -37.83
CA CYS A 504 -16.71 7.03 -38.69
C CYS A 504 -15.92 8.02 -39.56
N ASP A 505 -16.42 9.26 -39.70
CA ASP A 505 -15.71 10.38 -40.32
C ASP A 505 -14.82 11.15 -39.33
N GLY A 506 -14.76 10.71 -38.07
CA GLY A 506 -14.03 11.35 -36.98
C GLY A 506 -14.72 12.58 -36.38
N LYS A 507 -15.95 12.92 -36.80
CA LYS A 507 -16.72 14.00 -36.19
C LYS A 507 -17.18 13.61 -34.78
N PRO A 508 -17.11 14.53 -33.80
CA PRO A 508 -17.54 14.24 -32.43
C PRO A 508 -19.05 13.97 -32.40
N ILE A 509 -19.42 12.86 -31.76
CA ILE A 509 -20.82 12.54 -31.42
C ILE A 509 -21.08 13.07 -30.01
N VAL A 510 -20.34 12.56 -29.01
CA VAL A 510 -20.47 12.97 -27.60
C VAL A 510 -19.10 13.02 -26.95
N THR A 511 -18.80 14.15 -26.30
CA THR A 511 -17.57 14.34 -25.53
C THR A 511 -17.91 15.02 -24.20
N GLY A 512 -17.47 14.45 -23.09
CA GLY A 512 -17.70 15.02 -21.76
C GLY A 512 -17.58 13.98 -20.64
N SER A 513 -18.08 14.34 -19.45
CA SER A 513 -18.11 13.45 -18.30
C SER A 513 -19.39 13.60 -17.49
N MET A 514 -19.78 12.53 -16.80
CA MET A 514 -20.85 12.52 -15.82
C MET A 514 -20.35 11.92 -14.51
N GLU A 515 -20.96 12.34 -13.40
CA GLU A 515 -20.59 11.92 -12.06
C GLU A 515 -21.83 11.40 -11.31
N TRP A 516 -21.68 10.27 -10.63
CA TRP A 516 -22.68 9.70 -9.73
C TRP A 516 -22.04 9.41 -8.39
N ARG A 517 -22.73 9.75 -7.31
CA ARG A 517 -22.39 9.26 -5.99
C ARG A 517 -23.09 7.91 -5.77
N PRO A 518 -22.46 6.97 -5.08
CA PRO A 518 -23.10 5.82 -4.44
C PRO A 518 -24.38 6.24 -3.72
N GLU A 519 -25.49 5.57 -4.03
CA GLU A 519 -26.80 5.78 -3.39
C GLU A 519 -27.38 4.43 -2.96
N GLU A 520 -28.27 4.44 -1.96
CA GLU A 520 -28.91 3.24 -1.36
C GLU A 520 -29.87 2.59 -2.36
N LEU A 521 -29.32 1.75 -3.25
CA LEU A 521 -30.02 0.92 -4.25
C LEU A 521 -30.87 1.71 -5.26
N GLY A 522 -30.66 1.44 -6.54
CA GLY A 522 -31.52 1.99 -7.58
C GLY A 522 -30.84 2.13 -8.92
N GLU A 523 -31.63 2.58 -9.89
CA GLU A 523 -31.19 2.86 -11.24
C GLU A 523 -31.21 4.37 -11.49
N PHE A 524 -30.07 4.91 -11.87
CA PHE A 524 -29.86 6.33 -12.05
C PHE A 524 -29.48 6.60 -13.50
N VAL A 525 -30.26 7.46 -14.16
CA VAL A 525 -30.05 7.79 -15.57
C VAL A 525 -29.61 9.24 -15.69
N ARG A 526 -28.51 9.48 -16.40
CA ARG A 526 -28.08 10.82 -16.81
C ARG A 526 -27.82 10.84 -18.30
N THR A 527 -27.88 12.03 -18.89
CA THR A 527 -27.72 12.21 -20.35
C THR A 527 -26.68 13.29 -20.62
N MET A 528 -25.81 13.05 -21.60
CA MET A 528 -24.75 13.97 -22.02
C MET A 528 -25.05 14.39 -23.44
N GLU A 529 -25.01 15.70 -23.66
CA GLU A 529 -25.32 16.27 -24.96
C GLU A 529 -24.07 16.30 -25.86
N GLY A 530 -24.26 15.90 -27.11
CA GLY A 530 -23.26 15.99 -28.16
C GLY A 530 -23.02 17.42 -28.63
N HIS A 531 -21.92 17.63 -29.35
CA HIS A 531 -21.51 18.94 -29.88
C HIS A 531 -22.08 19.25 -31.28
N SER A 532 -22.78 18.30 -31.92
CA SER A 532 -23.24 18.43 -33.32
C SER A 532 -24.65 19.02 -33.45
N ASP A 533 -24.91 19.69 -34.58
CA ASP A 533 -26.25 20.20 -34.98
C ASP A 533 -27.36 19.13 -34.94
N ASP A 534 -27.00 17.86 -35.15
CA ASP A 534 -27.93 16.71 -35.14
C ASP A 534 -28.35 16.23 -33.73
N SER A 535 -27.96 16.95 -32.67
CA SER A 535 -28.47 16.72 -31.31
C SER A 535 -28.34 15.28 -30.77
N HIS A 536 -27.22 14.62 -31.03
CA HIS A 536 -26.90 13.32 -30.43
C HIS A 536 -26.80 13.42 -28.91
N LEU A 537 -27.24 12.38 -28.22
CA LEU A 537 -27.24 12.27 -26.77
C LEU A 537 -26.66 10.91 -26.37
N LEU A 538 -25.81 10.88 -25.35
CA LEU A 538 -25.41 9.65 -24.68
C LEU A 538 -26.19 9.55 -23.36
N GLN A 539 -27.12 8.61 -23.29
CA GLN A 539 -27.78 8.26 -22.05
C GLN A 539 -26.94 7.18 -21.34
N VAL A 540 -26.60 7.42 -20.09
CA VAL A 540 -25.88 6.47 -19.25
C VAL A 540 -26.73 6.13 -18.05
N LYS A 541 -27.00 4.84 -17.89
CA LYS A 541 -27.74 4.25 -16.78
C LYS A 541 -26.74 3.54 -15.85
N VAL A 542 -26.80 3.86 -14.56
CA VAL A 542 -26.00 3.22 -13.51
C VAL A 542 -26.95 2.54 -12.54
N LYS A 543 -26.83 1.21 -12.38
CA LYS A 543 -27.49 0.45 -11.32
C LYS A 543 -26.48 0.16 -10.22
N TRP A 544 -26.77 0.56 -8.99
CA TRP A 544 -25.99 0.19 -7.81
C TRP A 544 -26.48 -1.18 -7.28
N ILE A 545 -25.56 -2.12 -7.08
CA ILE A 545 -25.85 -3.48 -6.60
C ILE A 545 -25.12 -3.71 -5.27
N HIS A 546 -25.86 -4.19 -4.27
CA HIS A 546 -25.31 -4.67 -3.00
C HIS A 546 -25.21 -6.21 -3.01
N GLU A 547 -24.31 -6.75 -2.18
CA GLU A 547 -24.03 -8.20 -2.09
C GLU A 547 -25.26 -9.07 -1.77
N SER A 548 -26.34 -8.48 -1.24
CA SER A 548 -27.58 -9.20 -0.90
C SER A 548 -28.57 -9.39 -2.06
N GLU A 549 -28.32 -8.85 -3.26
CA GLU A 549 -29.08 -9.12 -4.50
C GLU A 549 -28.33 -10.06 -5.44
#